data_AF-A0A969WY61-F1
#
_entry.id   AF-A0A969WY61-F1
#
_cell.length_a   1.000
_cell.length_b   1.000
_cell.length_c   1.000
_cell.angle_alpha   90.00
_cell.angle_beta   90.00
_cell.angle_gamma   90.00
#
_symmetry.space_group_name_H-M   'P 1'
#
loop_
_entity.id
_entity.type
_entity.pdbx_description
1 polymer ?
#
loop_
_entity_poly.entity_id
_entity_poly.type
_entity_poly.pdbx_seq_one_letter_code
_entity_poly.pdbx_strand_id
1 'polypeptide(L)'
;AALLGCCDVIIAAKNSNIGMGGPVMIEGGGLGVFQTEEVGPIDVQAKNGVVDIVVEDDTEAVAVGKKYLSYFQGSTKEWEAPDASRLRKIIPENRRRVYEMRLVIKGIADIDSFLELRPSYGPGMITGFIRIEGKPFGVIANNCRHMAGAIEAEGADKAARLLQLCNVHGLPILSLIDTPGFMVGPEIETRAQVRHVCRMFVHGSHLSVPFFAVVTRRGYGLGAMAMAKGGFHEPAFTTAWPTGEFGAMGLEGAVQAGFKRELEAQEDPEKREALFNKLLDQMYDRGKAVNMAAYLEIDSVIDPVDTRKWIMKGLMSAPNKPAKEANLPFVDPV
;
A
#
# COMPACT_ATOMS: atom_id res chain seq x y z
N ALA A 1 21.60 -3.59 18.71
CA ALA A 1 20.71 -4.05 17.62
C ALA A 1 19.49 -4.83 18.13
N ALA A 2 19.63 -5.83 19.00
CA ALA A 2 18.48 -6.63 19.46
C ALA A 2 17.30 -5.80 20.01
N LEU A 3 17.54 -4.89 20.96
CA LEU A 3 16.49 -4.00 21.48
C LEU A 3 15.90 -3.08 20.39
N LEU A 4 16.73 -2.57 19.50
CA LEU A 4 16.31 -1.73 18.38
C LEU A 4 15.38 -2.49 17.43
N GLY A 5 15.68 -3.75 17.14
CA GLY A 5 14.88 -4.63 16.29
C GLY A 5 13.50 -5.00 16.87
N CYS A 6 13.27 -4.72 18.15
CA CYS A 6 11.97 -4.89 18.80
C CYS A 6 11.11 -3.62 18.79
N CYS A 7 11.61 -2.50 18.26
CA CYS A 7 10.85 -1.25 18.18
C CYS A 7 9.82 -1.28 17.03
N ASP A 8 8.73 -0.54 17.21
CA ASP A 8 7.71 -0.34 16.16
C ASP A 8 8.22 0.49 14.97
N VAL A 9 9.26 1.30 15.18
CA VAL A 9 9.94 2.07 14.14
C VAL A 9 11.42 2.18 14.45
N ILE A 10 12.24 2.07 13.40
CA ILE A 10 13.69 2.26 13.44
C ILE A 10 14.01 3.47 12.56
N ILE A 11 14.42 4.55 13.21
CA ILE A 11 14.91 5.78 12.58
C ILE A 11 16.43 5.79 12.75
N ALA A 12 17.17 5.95 11.66
CA ALA A 12 18.63 5.91 11.68
C ALA A 12 19.24 6.97 10.76
N ALA A 13 20.28 7.63 11.26
CA ALA A 13 21.05 8.59 10.48
C ALA A 13 21.90 7.89 9.42
N LYS A 14 22.24 8.59 8.33
CA LYS A 14 23.02 8.03 7.20
C LYS A 14 24.37 7.43 7.58
N ASN A 15 24.96 7.87 8.68
CA ASN A 15 26.23 7.36 9.20
C ASN A 15 26.07 6.14 10.14
N SER A 16 24.86 5.59 10.28
CA SER A 16 24.59 4.46 11.17
C SER A 16 25.01 3.12 10.55
N ASN A 17 25.54 2.24 11.40
CA ASN A 17 25.82 0.83 11.10
C ASN A 17 25.10 -0.04 12.14
N ILE A 18 24.23 -0.95 11.67
CA ILE A 18 23.37 -1.74 12.55
C ILE A 18 23.63 -3.22 12.28
N GLY A 19 24.19 -3.93 13.26
CA GLY A 19 24.42 -5.37 13.16
C GLY A 19 24.17 -6.08 14.49
N MET A 20 23.82 -7.37 14.43
CA MET A 20 23.60 -8.18 15.64
C MET A 20 24.91 -8.43 16.42
N GLY A 21 26.05 -8.48 15.73
CA GLY A 21 27.38 -8.51 16.32
C GLY A 21 28.29 -7.50 15.63
N GLY A 22 29.18 -6.87 16.41
CA GLY A 22 30.22 -5.98 15.87
C GLY A 22 31.46 -6.76 15.41
N PRO A 23 32.46 -6.09 14.83
CA PRO A 23 33.68 -6.70 14.28
C PRO A 23 34.35 -7.75 15.18
N VAL A 24 34.51 -7.45 16.47
CA VAL A 24 35.15 -8.36 17.44
C VAL A 24 34.38 -9.68 17.59
N MET A 25 33.06 -9.64 17.54
CA MET A 25 32.22 -10.84 17.63
C MET A 25 32.28 -11.66 16.33
N ILE A 26 32.36 -10.99 15.18
CA ILE A 26 32.48 -11.61 13.87
C ILE A 26 33.83 -12.34 13.74
N GLU A 27 34.92 -11.68 14.12
CA GLU A 27 36.26 -12.26 14.14
C GLU A 27 36.36 -13.40 15.15
N GLY A 28 35.83 -13.22 16.36
CA GLY A 28 35.77 -14.27 17.38
C GLY A 28 34.99 -15.52 16.95
N GLY A 29 34.05 -15.38 16.00
CA GLY A 29 33.33 -16.47 15.37
C GLY A 29 34.04 -17.11 14.17
N GLY A 30 35.23 -16.64 13.81
CA GLY A 30 36.01 -17.15 12.66
C GLY A 30 35.45 -16.75 11.29
N LEU A 31 34.63 -15.69 11.22
CA LEU A 31 33.97 -15.25 9.97
C LEU A 31 34.80 -14.24 9.16
N GLY A 32 36.00 -13.89 9.65
CA GLY A 32 36.88 -12.89 9.04
C GLY A 32 36.96 -11.60 9.85
N VAL A 33 37.74 -10.65 9.34
CA VAL A 33 37.98 -9.34 9.95
C VAL A 33 37.30 -8.27 9.09
N PHE A 34 36.49 -7.42 9.72
CA PHE A 34 35.71 -6.38 9.06
C PHE A 34 35.80 -5.07 9.83
N GLN A 35 35.65 -3.95 9.14
CA GLN A 35 35.45 -2.64 9.75
C GLN A 35 34.00 -2.46 10.22
N THR A 36 33.76 -1.51 11.12
CA THR A 36 32.40 -1.25 11.64
C THR A 36 31.44 -0.83 10.52
N GLU A 37 31.95 -0.08 9.55
CA GLU A 37 31.21 0.45 8.39
C GLU A 37 30.79 -0.65 7.40
N GLU A 38 31.42 -1.82 7.46
CA GLU A 38 31.06 -2.98 6.65
C GLU A 38 29.93 -3.80 7.30
N VAL A 39 29.63 -3.55 8.58
CA VAL A 39 28.66 -4.32 9.36
C VAL A 39 27.31 -3.61 9.38
N GLY A 40 26.47 -3.95 8.41
CA GLY A 40 25.10 -3.45 8.31
C GLY A 40 25.03 -1.96 7.97
N PRO A 41 25.63 -1.53 6.85
CA PRO A 41 25.55 -0.15 6.39
C PRO A 41 24.10 0.27 6.11
N ILE A 42 23.83 1.56 6.28
CA ILE A 42 22.46 2.11 6.24
C ILE A 42 21.73 1.81 4.93
N ASP A 43 22.43 1.77 3.80
CA ASP A 43 21.82 1.57 2.49
C ASP A 43 21.32 0.13 2.31
N VAL A 44 22.04 -0.84 2.89
CA VAL A 44 21.61 -2.25 2.98
C VAL A 44 20.45 -2.37 3.95
N GLN A 45 20.55 -1.77 5.14
CA GLN A 45 19.52 -1.88 6.18
C GLN A 45 18.21 -1.16 5.82
N ALA A 46 18.27 -0.11 5.00
CA ALA A 46 17.06 0.50 4.45
C ALA A 46 16.42 -0.37 3.36
N LYS A 47 17.21 -0.98 2.48
CA LYS A 47 16.72 -1.81 1.37
C LYS A 47 16.17 -3.16 1.81
N ASN A 48 16.70 -3.74 2.89
CA ASN A 48 16.23 -5.02 3.42
C ASN A 48 15.08 -4.88 4.44
N GLY A 49 14.64 -3.65 4.72
CA GLY A 49 13.48 -3.37 5.58
C GLY A 49 13.76 -3.27 7.08
N VAL A 50 15.03 -3.35 7.50
CA VAL A 50 15.41 -3.17 8.92
C VAL A 50 15.22 -1.73 9.37
N VAL A 51 15.59 -0.74 8.55
CA VAL A 51 15.41 0.68 8.87
C VAL A 51 14.15 1.21 8.18
N ASP A 52 13.25 1.79 8.96
CA ASP A 52 12.00 2.36 8.47
C ASP A 52 12.20 3.76 7.89
N ILE A 53 13.03 4.58 8.53
CA ILE A 53 13.27 5.97 8.11
C ILE A 53 14.76 6.28 8.21
N VAL A 54 15.35 6.62 7.07
CA VAL A 54 16.72 7.14 7.00
C VAL A 54 16.66 8.67 7.07
N VAL A 55 17.46 9.25 7.97
CA VAL A 55 17.58 10.70 8.16
C VAL A 55 19.03 11.15 7.96
N GLU A 56 19.25 12.44 7.73
CA GLU A 56 20.58 13.00 7.53
C GLU A 56 21.42 12.93 8.82
N ASP A 57 20.83 13.30 9.96
CA ASP A 57 21.53 13.43 11.24
C ASP A 57 20.61 13.20 12.47
N ASP A 58 21.21 13.27 13.66
CA ASP A 58 20.53 13.07 14.94
C ASP A 58 19.45 14.12 15.23
N THR A 59 19.61 15.35 14.72
CA THR A 59 18.63 16.43 14.91
C THR A 59 17.36 16.10 14.13
N GLU A 60 17.51 15.66 12.88
CA GLU A 60 16.41 15.17 12.08
C GLU A 60 15.80 13.90 12.69
N ALA A 61 16.61 12.96 13.21
CA ALA A 61 16.13 11.76 13.87
C ALA A 61 15.16 12.08 15.02
N VAL A 62 15.50 13.06 15.86
CA VAL A 62 14.63 13.52 16.96
C VAL A 62 13.36 14.19 16.42
N ALA A 63 13.46 15.01 15.37
CA ALA A 63 12.30 15.66 14.77
C ALA A 63 11.31 14.65 14.17
N VAL A 64 11.83 13.66 13.44
CA VAL A 64 11.04 12.55 12.88
C VAL A 64 10.45 11.68 13.98
N GLY A 65 11.20 11.39 15.04
CA GLY A 65 10.70 10.65 16.20
C GLY A 65 9.52 11.35 16.88
N LYS A 66 9.60 12.67 17.07
CA LYS A 66 8.48 13.48 17.59
C LYS A 66 7.28 13.45 16.64
N LYS A 67 7.51 13.58 15.34
CA LYS A 67 6.44 13.49 14.32
C LYS A 67 5.76 12.13 14.36
N TYR A 68 6.52 11.04 14.40
CA TYR A 68 6.03 9.67 14.51
C TYR A 68 5.16 9.48 15.77
N LEU A 69 5.66 9.89 16.94
CA LEU A 69 4.89 9.77 18.18
C LEU A 69 3.57 10.57 18.13
N SER A 70 3.55 11.70 17.43
CA SER A 70 2.36 12.55 17.36
C SER A 70 1.11 11.82 16.83
N TYR A 71 1.26 10.87 15.90
CA TYR A 71 0.12 10.14 15.32
C TYR A 71 -0.62 9.30 16.35
N PHE A 72 0.06 8.91 17.43
CA PHE A 72 -0.50 8.09 18.52
C PHE A 72 -0.95 8.94 19.73
N GLN A 73 -0.81 10.26 19.65
CA GLN A 73 -1.22 11.20 20.72
C GLN A 73 -2.58 11.85 20.47
N GLY A 74 -3.33 11.37 19.48
CA GLY A 74 -4.68 11.81 19.16
C GLY A 74 -4.77 12.84 18.04
N SER A 75 -5.86 13.62 18.05
CA SER A 75 -6.19 14.59 17.00
C SER A 75 -5.47 15.92 17.20
N THR A 76 -5.07 16.58 16.12
CA THR A 76 -4.59 17.98 16.16
C THR A 76 -5.73 18.95 15.84
N LYS A 77 -5.69 20.13 16.44
CA LYS A 77 -6.70 21.20 16.20
C LYS A 77 -6.35 22.05 14.98
N GLU A 78 -5.06 22.32 14.82
CA GLU A 78 -4.52 23.08 13.69
C GLU A 78 -4.17 22.09 12.58
N TRP A 79 -4.74 22.32 11.41
CA TRP A 79 -4.50 21.56 10.19
C TRP A 79 -4.89 22.43 8.99
N GLU A 80 -4.27 22.16 7.85
CA GLU A 80 -4.59 22.78 6.58
C GLU A 80 -4.83 21.68 5.55
N ALA A 81 -5.94 21.78 4.80
CA ALA A 81 -6.24 20.85 3.72
C ALA A 81 -5.54 21.30 2.43
N PRO A 82 -5.02 20.38 1.60
CA PRO A 82 -4.47 20.71 0.31
C PRO A 82 -5.57 21.10 -0.69
N ASP A 83 -5.19 21.74 -1.80
CA ASP A 83 -6.10 21.95 -2.94
C ASP A 83 -6.49 20.62 -3.60
N ALA A 84 -7.68 20.13 -3.25
CA ALA A 84 -8.21 18.86 -3.73
C ALA A 84 -8.47 18.85 -5.25
N SER A 85 -8.61 20.01 -5.91
CA SER A 85 -8.94 20.08 -7.34
C SER A 85 -7.90 19.38 -8.24
N ARG A 86 -6.65 19.30 -7.75
CA ARG A 86 -5.55 18.59 -8.42
C ARG A 86 -5.80 17.08 -8.53
N LEU A 87 -6.56 16.48 -7.60
CA LEU A 87 -6.85 15.03 -7.59
C LEU A 87 -7.56 14.58 -8.87
N ARG A 88 -8.44 15.42 -9.45
CA ARG A 88 -9.15 15.11 -10.70
C ARG A 88 -8.22 14.93 -11.91
N LYS A 89 -7.01 15.48 -11.87
CA LYS A 89 -6.07 15.51 -13.01
C LYS A 89 -4.80 14.69 -12.78
N ILE A 90 -4.58 14.17 -11.57
CA ILE A 90 -3.35 13.43 -11.24
C ILE A 90 -3.29 12.10 -12.00
N ILE A 91 -4.42 11.43 -12.18
CA ILE A 91 -4.49 10.16 -12.90
C ILE A 91 -4.71 10.44 -14.38
N PRO A 92 -3.78 10.04 -15.27
CA PRO A 92 -3.95 10.22 -16.70
C PRO A 92 -5.13 9.41 -17.23
N GLU A 93 -5.87 9.98 -18.18
CA GLU A 93 -6.93 9.26 -18.92
C GLU A 93 -6.38 8.06 -19.70
N ASN A 94 -5.13 8.15 -20.17
CA ASN A 94 -4.46 7.01 -20.78
C ASN A 94 -4.14 5.95 -19.69
N ARG A 95 -4.87 4.85 -19.73
CA ARG A 95 -4.79 3.73 -18.77
C ARG A 95 -3.37 3.15 -18.56
N ARG A 96 -2.50 3.21 -19.57
CA ARG A 96 -1.13 2.67 -19.49
C ARG A 96 -0.13 3.65 -18.89
N ARG A 97 -0.48 4.93 -18.78
CA ARG A 97 0.42 5.95 -18.26
C ARG A 97 0.47 5.90 -16.74
N VAL A 98 1.66 5.76 -16.17
CA VAL A 98 1.90 5.81 -14.72
C VAL A 98 1.79 7.23 -14.19
N TYR A 99 1.57 7.36 -12.88
CA TYR A 99 1.54 8.62 -12.14
C TYR A 99 2.22 8.45 -10.77
N GLU A 100 2.45 9.55 -10.06
CA GLU A 100 3.06 9.50 -8.72
C GLU A 100 1.98 9.36 -7.63
N MET A 101 1.86 8.17 -7.04
CA MET A 101 0.88 7.89 -5.99
C MET A 101 1.11 8.76 -4.73
N ARG A 102 2.35 9.16 -4.43
CA ARG A 102 2.62 10.08 -3.32
C ARG A 102 1.97 11.44 -3.50
N LEU A 103 1.71 11.88 -4.74
CA LEU A 103 0.95 13.11 -4.99
C LEU A 103 -0.54 12.93 -4.69
N VAL A 104 -1.10 11.74 -4.90
CA VAL A 104 -2.47 11.42 -4.47
C VAL A 104 -2.56 11.44 -2.94
N ILE A 105 -1.63 10.75 -2.26
CA ILE A 105 -1.57 10.75 -0.79
C ILE A 105 -1.48 12.19 -0.26
N LYS A 106 -0.56 13.00 -0.78
CA LYS A 106 -0.41 14.41 -0.38
C LYS A 106 -1.60 15.30 -0.76
N GLY A 107 -2.37 14.94 -1.79
CA GLY A 107 -3.59 15.65 -2.16
C GLY A 107 -4.80 15.28 -1.31
N ILE A 108 -4.72 14.18 -0.54
CA ILE A 108 -5.75 13.75 0.42
C ILE A 108 -5.37 14.13 1.85
N ALA A 109 -4.11 13.97 2.23
CA ALA A 109 -3.60 14.24 3.57
C ALA A 109 -3.53 15.75 3.87
N ASP A 110 -3.67 16.12 5.13
CA ASP A 110 -3.37 17.49 5.60
C ASP A 110 -1.92 17.86 5.23
N ILE A 111 -1.67 19.15 4.96
CA ILE A 111 -0.35 19.65 4.58
C ILE A 111 0.69 19.27 5.65
N ASP A 112 1.87 18.83 5.19
CA ASP A 112 3.00 18.35 6.01
C ASP A 112 2.70 17.18 6.95
N SER A 113 1.53 16.54 6.84
CA SER A 113 1.15 15.43 7.71
C SER A 113 1.59 14.05 7.23
N PHE A 114 2.06 13.90 5.98
CA PHE A 114 2.54 12.61 5.49
C PHE A 114 3.92 12.27 6.09
N LEU A 115 4.03 11.08 6.68
CA LEU A 115 5.27 10.45 7.11
C LEU A 115 5.33 9.05 6.49
N GLU A 116 6.17 8.91 5.47
CA GLU A 116 6.36 7.63 4.77
C GLU A 116 7.28 6.69 5.56
N LEU A 117 6.95 5.40 5.57
CA LEU A 117 7.73 4.36 6.23
C LEU A 117 8.30 3.36 5.21
N ARG A 118 9.52 2.89 5.49
CA ARG A 118 10.28 1.92 4.68
C ARG A 118 10.29 2.25 3.18
N PRO A 119 10.53 3.49 2.71
CA PRO A 119 10.43 3.83 1.28
C PRO A 119 11.37 3.00 0.39
N SER A 120 12.48 2.51 0.94
CA SER A 120 13.50 1.70 0.23
C SER A 120 13.22 0.19 0.23
N TYR A 121 12.25 -0.30 1.00
CA TYR A 121 11.87 -1.71 1.07
C TYR A 121 10.45 -1.90 0.52
N GLY A 122 10.28 -2.91 -0.35
CA GLY A 122 9.01 -3.16 -1.04
C GLY A 122 8.43 -1.90 -1.73
N PRO A 123 9.16 -1.22 -2.64
CA PRO A 123 8.78 0.09 -3.19
C PRO A 123 7.49 0.11 -4.03
N GLY A 124 6.97 -1.07 -4.39
CA GLY A 124 5.63 -1.27 -4.98
C GLY A 124 4.48 -0.97 -4.01
N MET A 125 4.74 -0.98 -2.69
CA MET A 125 3.79 -0.65 -1.64
C MET A 125 4.28 0.57 -0.86
N ILE A 126 3.49 1.63 -0.85
CA ILE A 126 3.72 2.81 -0.01
C ILE A 126 2.98 2.57 1.30
N THR A 127 3.67 2.78 2.42
CA THR A 127 3.08 2.76 3.75
C THR A 127 3.49 4.00 4.52
N GLY A 128 2.65 4.41 5.48
CA GLY A 128 2.98 5.54 6.33
C GLY A 128 1.82 6.03 7.16
N PHE A 129 2.00 7.22 7.74
CA PHE A 129 0.98 7.92 8.49
C PHE A 129 0.63 9.25 7.84
N ILE A 130 -0.64 9.60 7.91
CA ILE A 130 -1.18 10.88 7.45
C ILE A 130 -2.12 11.45 8.51
N ARG A 131 -2.52 12.72 8.32
CA ARG A 131 -3.72 13.26 8.99
C ARG A 131 -4.74 13.68 7.96
N ILE A 132 -6.01 13.59 8.33
CA ILE A 132 -7.14 14.17 7.59
C ILE A 132 -8.01 14.90 8.60
N GLU A 133 -8.10 16.22 8.48
CA GLU A 133 -8.78 17.10 9.45
C GLU A 133 -8.24 16.89 10.88
N GLY A 134 -6.91 16.76 10.98
CA GLY A 134 -6.18 16.54 12.22
C GLY A 134 -6.29 15.12 12.79
N LYS A 135 -7.14 14.24 12.23
CA LYS A 135 -7.28 12.83 12.65
C LYS A 135 -6.15 11.98 12.06
N PRO A 136 -5.42 11.19 12.87
CA PRO A 136 -4.35 10.33 12.37
C PRO A 136 -4.91 9.09 11.66
N PHE A 137 -4.27 8.70 10.55
CA PHE A 137 -4.56 7.47 9.80
C PHE A 137 -3.26 6.77 9.42
N GLY A 138 -3.28 5.44 9.39
CA GLY A 138 -2.36 4.66 8.56
C GLY A 138 -2.78 4.72 7.10
N VAL A 139 -1.82 4.76 6.18
CA VAL A 139 -2.08 4.70 4.73
C VAL A 139 -1.29 3.56 4.08
N ILE A 140 -1.97 2.73 3.30
CA ILE A 140 -1.35 1.81 2.33
C ILE A 140 -1.73 2.26 0.91
N ALA A 141 -0.79 2.20 -0.04
CA ALA A 141 -1.07 2.56 -1.43
C ALA A 141 -0.17 1.83 -2.42
N ASN A 142 -0.71 1.46 -3.58
CA ASN A 142 0.09 0.86 -4.64
C ASN A 142 0.91 1.91 -5.39
N ASN A 143 2.21 1.68 -5.56
CA ASN A 143 3.06 2.52 -6.39
C ASN A 143 3.07 2.01 -7.84
N CYS A 144 2.23 2.59 -8.69
CA CYS A 144 2.15 2.16 -10.09
C CYS A 144 3.43 2.40 -10.92
N ARG A 145 4.42 3.15 -10.41
CA ARG A 145 5.74 3.34 -11.05
C ARG A 145 6.69 2.16 -10.82
N HIS A 146 6.38 1.26 -9.91
CA HIS A 146 7.16 0.05 -9.62
C HIS A 146 6.35 -1.19 -10.00
N MET A 147 6.83 -1.98 -10.95
CA MET A 147 6.15 -3.20 -11.43
C MET A 147 4.66 -2.98 -11.74
N ALA A 148 4.32 -1.81 -12.29
CA ALA A 148 2.95 -1.38 -12.54
C ALA A 148 2.03 -1.46 -11.31
N GLY A 149 2.54 -1.40 -10.07
CA GLY A 149 1.75 -1.51 -8.84
C GLY A 149 1.35 -2.93 -8.44
N ALA A 150 1.94 -3.95 -9.07
CA ALA A 150 1.77 -5.34 -8.66
C ALA A 150 2.32 -5.56 -7.24
N ILE A 151 1.67 -6.44 -6.48
CA ILE A 151 2.02 -6.71 -5.08
C ILE A 151 2.98 -7.90 -5.02
N GLU A 152 4.23 -7.61 -4.66
CA GLU A 152 5.31 -8.58 -4.41
C GLU A 152 5.41 -8.91 -2.91
N ALA A 153 6.19 -9.94 -2.55
CA ALA A 153 6.31 -10.44 -1.19
C ALA A 153 6.70 -9.34 -0.17
N GLU A 154 7.71 -8.52 -0.45
CA GLU A 154 8.10 -7.43 0.46
C GLU A 154 7.00 -6.36 0.59
N GLY A 155 6.29 -6.10 -0.50
CA GLY A 155 5.16 -5.16 -0.49
C GLY A 155 4.01 -5.67 0.38
N ALA A 156 3.75 -6.99 0.34
CA ALA A 156 2.75 -7.63 1.18
C ALA A 156 3.16 -7.65 2.66
N ASP A 157 4.40 -7.99 2.99
CA ASP A 157 4.93 -7.93 4.36
C ASP A 157 4.85 -6.51 4.92
N LYS A 158 5.30 -5.53 4.14
CA LYS A 158 5.26 -4.11 4.50
C LYS A 158 3.84 -3.62 4.76
N ALA A 159 2.87 -3.99 3.93
CA ALA A 159 1.46 -3.67 4.15
C ALA A 159 0.94 -4.36 5.41
N ALA A 160 1.14 -5.68 5.54
CA ALA A 160 0.71 -6.48 6.68
C ALA A 160 1.21 -5.93 8.02
N ARG A 161 2.48 -5.50 8.07
CA ARG A 161 3.04 -4.88 9.26
C ARG A 161 2.37 -3.55 9.60
N LEU A 162 2.07 -2.69 8.61
CA LEU A 162 1.34 -1.44 8.88
C LEU A 162 -0.08 -1.74 9.40
N LEU A 163 -0.76 -2.76 8.86
CA LEU A 163 -2.07 -3.19 9.34
C LEU A 163 -2.01 -3.57 10.83
N GLN A 164 -1.02 -4.36 11.23
CA GLN A 164 -0.80 -4.72 12.64
C GLN A 164 -0.53 -3.49 13.51
N LEU A 165 0.41 -2.63 13.10
CA LEU A 165 0.79 -1.43 13.83
C LEU A 165 -0.41 -0.50 14.07
N CYS A 166 -1.24 -0.28 13.05
CA CYS A 166 -2.44 0.52 13.18
C CYS A 166 -3.49 -0.15 14.05
N ASN A 167 -3.67 -1.48 13.95
CA ASN A 167 -4.64 -2.21 14.75
C ASN A 167 -4.28 -2.19 16.25
N VAL A 168 -2.99 -2.40 16.58
CA VAL A 168 -2.49 -2.38 17.97
C VAL A 168 -2.65 -1.00 18.60
N HIS A 169 -2.33 0.06 17.86
CA HIS A 169 -2.38 1.43 18.37
C HIS A 169 -3.69 2.17 18.10
N GLY A 170 -4.70 1.48 17.57
CA GLY A 170 -6.05 2.03 17.39
C GLY A 170 -6.17 3.10 16.30
N LEU A 171 -5.33 3.06 15.27
CA LEU A 171 -5.40 4.01 14.15
C LEU A 171 -6.30 3.47 13.02
N PRO A 172 -7.23 4.28 12.47
CA PRO A 172 -7.95 3.93 11.26
C PRO A 172 -7.00 3.84 10.05
N ILE A 173 -7.37 3.05 9.06
CA ILE A 173 -6.53 2.77 7.88
C ILE A 173 -7.23 3.24 6.61
N LEU A 174 -6.49 3.94 5.75
CA LEU A 174 -6.87 4.28 4.39
C LEU A 174 -6.07 3.43 3.40
N SER A 175 -6.76 2.77 2.48
CA SER A 175 -6.17 2.01 1.38
C SER A 175 -6.46 2.68 0.05
N LEU A 176 -5.40 3.07 -0.67
CA LEU A 176 -5.47 3.67 -2.01
C LEU A 176 -5.07 2.63 -3.06
N ILE A 177 -6.05 2.16 -3.83
CA ILE A 177 -5.91 0.96 -4.65
C ILE A 177 -5.69 1.34 -6.12
N ASP A 178 -4.52 0.95 -6.65
CA ASP A 178 -4.18 0.99 -8.07
C ASP A 178 -3.24 -0.16 -8.44
N THR A 179 -3.78 -1.38 -8.42
CA THR A 179 -3.01 -2.62 -8.58
C THR A 179 -3.56 -3.53 -9.68
N PRO A 180 -2.69 -4.17 -10.48
CA PRO A 180 -3.04 -5.29 -11.35
C PRO A 180 -3.23 -6.62 -10.58
N GLY A 181 -3.01 -6.62 -9.27
CA GLY A 181 -3.10 -7.80 -8.42
C GLY A 181 -1.75 -8.21 -7.85
N PHE A 182 -1.64 -9.47 -7.43
CA PHE A 182 -0.36 -10.04 -7.00
C PHE A 182 0.58 -10.23 -8.18
N MET A 183 1.88 -10.08 -7.92
CA MET A 183 2.91 -10.50 -8.86
C MET A 183 2.82 -12.02 -9.07
N VAL A 184 3.05 -12.45 -10.31
CA VAL A 184 2.97 -13.86 -10.73
C VAL A 184 4.22 -14.24 -11.51
N GLY A 185 4.51 -15.54 -11.58
CA GLY A 185 5.58 -16.11 -12.38
C GLY A 185 6.57 -16.92 -11.54
N PRO A 186 7.32 -17.86 -12.14
CA PRO A 186 8.15 -18.79 -11.38
C PRO A 186 9.18 -18.11 -10.47
N GLU A 187 9.72 -16.95 -10.89
CA GLU A 187 10.72 -16.21 -10.12
C GLU A 187 10.18 -15.71 -8.79
N ILE A 188 9.02 -15.03 -8.77
CA ILE A 188 8.45 -14.51 -7.52
C ILE A 188 8.05 -15.63 -6.57
N GLU A 189 7.65 -16.80 -7.10
CA GLU A 189 7.29 -17.95 -6.28
C GLU A 189 8.48 -18.53 -5.49
N THR A 190 9.72 -18.37 -5.99
CA THR A 190 10.94 -18.76 -5.23
C THR A 190 11.11 -17.97 -3.92
N ARG A 191 10.42 -16.84 -3.80
CA ARG A 191 10.47 -15.92 -2.65
C ARG A 191 9.30 -16.12 -1.69
N ALA A 192 8.69 -17.31 -1.72
CA ALA A 192 7.55 -17.68 -0.89
C ALA A 192 6.33 -16.74 -1.04
N GLN A 193 6.13 -16.19 -2.24
CA GLN A 193 5.08 -15.22 -2.57
C GLN A 193 3.72 -15.57 -1.95
N VAL A 194 3.27 -16.82 -2.11
CA VAL A 194 2.01 -17.33 -1.54
C VAL A 194 1.87 -17.03 -0.04
N ARG A 195 2.92 -17.26 0.76
CA ARG A 195 2.86 -17.02 2.21
C ARG A 195 2.80 -15.54 2.54
N HIS A 196 3.63 -14.74 1.86
CA HIS A 196 3.73 -13.31 2.12
C HIS A 196 2.45 -12.57 1.76
N VAL A 197 1.86 -12.85 0.60
CA VAL A 197 0.58 -12.22 0.20
C VAL A 197 -0.59 -12.65 1.06
N CYS A 198 -0.59 -13.89 1.57
CA CYS A 198 -1.60 -14.37 2.51
C CYS A 198 -1.59 -13.61 3.85
N ARG A 199 -0.45 -13.04 4.28
CA ARG A 199 -0.39 -12.20 5.49
C ARG A 199 -1.37 -11.03 5.41
N MET A 200 -1.55 -10.42 4.23
CA MET A 200 -2.49 -9.31 4.05
C MET A 200 -3.94 -9.74 4.36
N PHE A 201 -4.36 -10.93 3.91
CA PHE A 201 -5.70 -11.46 4.21
C PHE A 201 -5.86 -11.81 5.69
N VAL A 202 -4.85 -12.47 6.27
CA VAL A 202 -4.89 -12.88 7.69
C VAL A 202 -4.96 -11.65 8.59
N HIS A 203 -4.12 -10.65 8.38
CA HIS A 203 -4.17 -9.43 9.20
C HIS A 203 -5.42 -8.59 8.89
N GLY A 204 -5.82 -8.48 7.62
CA GLY A 204 -7.03 -7.76 7.21
C GLY A 204 -8.29 -8.29 7.90
N SER A 205 -8.46 -9.61 7.98
CA SER A 205 -9.63 -10.23 8.63
C SER A 205 -9.67 -10.08 10.15
N HIS A 206 -8.52 -9.75 10.78
CA HIS A 206 -8.41 -9.54 12.24
C HIS A 206 -8.36 -8.06 12.64
N LEU A 207 -8.55 -7.13 11.69
CA LEU A 207 -8.62 -5.71 11.99
C LEU A 207 -9.89 -5.39 12.79
N SER A 208 -9.70 -4.66 13.88
CA SER A 208 -10.75 -4.09 14.73
C SER A 208 -10.94 -2.59 14.53
N VAL A 209 -9.93 -1.93 13.94
CA VAL A 209 -9.94 -0.50 13.59
C VAL A 209 -10.70 -0.25 12.28
N PRO A 210 -11.28 0.96 12.10
CA PRO A 210 -11.93 1.31 10.85
C PRO A 210 -10.96 1.23 9.65
N PHE A 211 -11.42 0.64 8.55
CA PHE A 211 -10.67 0.49 7.31
C PHE A 211 -11.47 1.08 6.16
N PHE A 212 -10.86 1.91 5.33
CA PHE A 212 -11.48 2.60 4.21
C PHE A 212 -10.73 2.30 2.92
N ALA A 213 -11.45 1.96 1.85
CA ALA A 213 -10.84 1.68 0.55
C ALA A 213 -11.29 2.70 -0.51
N VAL A 214 -10.31 3.21 -1.26
CA VAL A 214 -10.54 4.09 -2.41
C VAL A 214 -9.76 3.52 -3.59
N VAL A 215 -10.49 2.99 -4.58
CA VAL A 215 -9.92 2.54 -5.84
C VAL A 215 -9.69 3.75 -6.73
N THR A 216 -8.44 4.16 -6.88
CA THR A 216 -8.10 5.36 -7.65
C THR A 216 -8.05 5.05 -9.15
N ARG A 217 -7.64 3.83 -9.53
CA ARG A 217 -7.69 3.35 -10.92
C ARG A 217 -7.89 1.84 -11.00
N ARG A 218 -6.85 1.02 -10.82
CA ARG A 218 -6.96 -0.43 -11.06
C ARG A 218 -7.33 -1.21 -9.81
N GLY A 219 -8.39 -2.02 -9.90
CA GLY A 219 -8.84 -2.94 -8.86
C GLY A 219 -8.95 -4.37 -9.39
N TYR A 220 -7.81 -5.00 -9.70
CA TYR A 220 -7.79 -6.35 -10.28
C TYR A 220 -7.44 -7.47 -9.30
N GLY A 221 -8.21 -8.56 -9.38
CA GLY A 221 -7.94 -9.84 -8.77
C GLY A 221 -7.78 -9.84 -7.25
N LEU A 222 -7.18 -10.91 -6.74
CA LEU A 222 -6.99 -11.12 -5.30
C LEU A 222 -6.10 -10.07 -4.64
N GLY A 223 -5.18 -9.45 -5.39
CA GLY A 223 -4.35 -8.36 -4.86
C GLY A 223 -5.17 -7.12 -4.52
N ALA A 224 -6.16 -6.75 -5.36
CA ALA A 224 -7.07 -5.66 -5.04
C ALA A 224 -7.99 -6.00 -3.85
N MET A 225 -8.45 -7.24 -3.75
CA MET A 225 -9.21 -7.70 -2.58
C MET A 225 -8.37 -7.63 -1.30
N ALA A 226 -7.11 -8.05 -1.34
CA ALA A 226 -6.19 -7.94 -0.20
C ALA A 226 -5.96 -6.47 0.21
N MET A 227 -5.84 -5.56 -0.75
CA MET A 227 -5.79 -4.11 -0.49
C MET A 227 -7.09 -3.58 0.12
N ALA A 228 -8.22 -4.25 -0.10
CA ALA A 228 -9.52 -3.91 0.47
C ALA A 228 -9.88 -4.79 1.66
N LYS A 229 -8.93 -5.07 2.58
CA LYS A 229 -9.21 -5.85 3.82
C LYS A 229 -9.68 -7.30 3.55
N GLY A 230 -9.48 -7.84 2.35
CA GLY A 230 -9.83 -9.20 1.96
C GLY A 230 -10.98 -9.29 0.95
N GLY A 231 -11.71 -8.20 0.71
CA GLY A 231 -12.79 -8.13 -0.28
C GLY A 231 -13.44 -6.75 -0.30
N PHE A 232 -14.06 -6.33 -1.42
CA PHE A 232 -14.57 -4.96 -1.53
C PHE A 232 -15.73 -4.61 -0.59
N HIS A 233 -16.34 -5.58 0.09
CA HIS A 233 -17.37 -5.35 1.12
C HIS A 233 -16.83 -5.35 2.56
N GLU A 234 -15.54 -5.66 2.74
CA GLU A 234 -14.91 -5.74 4.06
C GLU A 234 -14.58 -4.38 4.71
N PRO A 235 -14.17 -3.35 3.94
CA PRO A 235 -14.00 -2.00 4.47
C PRO A 235 -15.31 -1.38 4.96
N ALA A 236 -15.22 -0.36 5.81
CA ALA A 236 -16.38 0.44 6.21
C ALA A 236 -17.03 1.16 5.02
N PHE A 237 -16.23 1.47 3.99
CA PHE A 237 -16.70 1.70 2.64
C PHE A 237 -15.59 1.34 1.64
N THR A 238 -16.01 0.96 0.44
CA THR A 238 -15.17 0.89 -0.76
C THR A 238 -15.76 1.81 -1.82
N THR A 239 -15.01 2.86 -2.16
CA THR A 239 -15.37 3.79 -3.24
C THR A 239 -14.38 3.69 -4.38
N ALA A 240 -14.76 4.18 -5.55
CA ALA A 240 -13.87 4.34 -6.68
C ALA A 240 -13.90 5.77 -7.21
N TRP A 241 -12.78 6.22 -7.77
CA TRP A 241 -12.77 7.38 -8.65
C TRP A 241 -13.35 7.00 -10.03
N PRO A 242 -13.74 7.98 -10.87
CA PRO A 242 -14.32 7.68 -12.20
C PRO A 242 -13.35 6.94 -13.13
N THR A 243 -12.04 7.04 -12.87
CA THR A 243 -10.96 6.30 -13.52
C THR A 243 -10.87 4.83 -13.11
N GLY A 244 -11.72 4.38 -12.19
CA GLY A 244 -11.74 3.02 -11.69
C GLY A 244 -12.05 1.98 -12.77
N GLU A 245 -11.21 0.96 -12.85
CA GLU A 245 -11.35 -0.22 -13.72
C GLU A 245 -11.05 -1.50 -12.93
N PHE A 246 -11.87 -2.52 -13.15
CA PHE A 246 -11.94 -3.71 -12.33
C PHE A 246 -12.01 -4.98 -13.16
N GLY A 247 -11.62 -6.10 -12.57
CA GLY A 247 -11.69 -7.42 -13.19
C GLY A 247 -11.01 -8.50 -12.36
N ALA A 248 -11.25 -9.76 -12.71
CA ALA A 248 -10.67 -10.90 -11.99
C ALA A 248 -9.14 -11.01 -12.14
N MET A 249 -8.60 -10.52 -13.27
CA MET A 249 -7.18 -10.47 -13.61
C MET A 249 -6.96 -9.35 -14.63
N GLY A 250 -5.71 -9.13 -15.06
CA GLY A 250 -5.41 -8.22 -16.17
C GLY A 250 -6.24 -8.55 -17.42
N LEU A 251 -6.95 -7.56 -17.96
CA LEU A 251 -7.96 -7.77 -18.99
C LEU A 251 -7.38 -8.32 -20.29
N GLU A 252 -6.17 -7.89 -20.67
CA GLU A 252 -5.48 -8.43 -21.83
C GLU A 252 -5.26 -9.96 -21.71
N GLY A 253 -4.82 -10.43 -20.55
CA GLY A 253 -4.63 -11.85 -20.27
C GLY A 253 -5.95 -12.61 -20.24
N ALA A 254 -7.01 -12.00 -19.69
CA ALA A 254 -8.34 -12.58 -19.66
C ALA A 254 -8.90 -12.80 -21.07
N VAL A 255 -8.71 -11.84 -21.99
CA VAL A 255 -9.12 -11.99 -23.40
C VAL A 255 -8.33 -13.10 -24.08
N GLN A 256 -7.00 -13.11 -23.94
CA GLN A 256 -6.14 -14.12 -24.57
C GLN A 256 -6.50 -15.55 -24.12
N ALA A 257 -6.77 -15.74 -22.83
CA ALA A 257 -7.11 -17.05 -22.29
C ALA A 257 -8.56 -17.45 -22.59
N GLY A 258 -9.52 -16.55 -22.37
CA GLY A 258 -10.95 -16.83 -22.51
C GLY A 258 -11.41 -17.02 -23.95
N PHE A 259 -10.80 -16.28 -24.90
CA PHE A 259 -11.17 -16.30 -26.31
C PHE A 259 -10.10 -16.94 -27.20
N LYS A 260 -9.20 -17.75 -26.62
CA LYS A 260 -8.07 -18.38 -27.32
C LYS A 260 -8.50 -19.04 -28.63
N ARG A 261 -9.56 -19.86 -28.59
CA ARG A 261 -10.07 -20.59 -29.77
C ARG A 261 -10.60 -19.66 -30.85
N GLU A 262 -11.31 -18.60 -30.48
CA GLU A 262 -11.88 -17.63 -31.43
C GLU A 262 -10.79 -16.78 -32.08
N LEU A 263 -9.76 -16.39 -31.31
CA LEU A 263 -8.60 -15.66 -31.80
C LEU A 263 -7.75 -16.52 -32.73
N GLU A 264 -7.47 -17.78 -32.36
CA GLU A 264 -6.70 -18.73 -33.18
C GLU A 264 -7.42 -19.10 -34.49
N ALA A 265 -8.75 -19.19 -34.46
CA ALA A 265 -9.56 -19.45 -35.66
C ALA A 265 -9.52 -18.30 -36.69
N GLN A 266 -9.12 -17.10 -36.29
CA GLN A 266 -8.94 -15.98 -37.21
C GLN A 266 -7.52 -16.03 -37.80
N GLU A 267 -7.39 -16.50 -39.05
CA GLU A 267 -6.08 -16.64 -39.71
C GLU A 267 -5.44 -15.31 -40.10
N ASP A 268 -6.26 -14.30 -40.38
CA ASP A 268 -5.84 -12.95 -40.76
C ASP A 268 -5.36 -12.17 -39.52
N PRO A 269 -4.06 -11.79 -39.44
CA PRO A 269 -3.50 -11.09 -38.28
C PRO A 269 -4.21 -9.78 -37.94
N GLU A 270 -4.62 -9.00 -38.95
CA GLU A 270 -5.28 -7.71 -38.72
C GLU A 270 -6.68 -7.90 -38.16
N LYS A 271 -7.43 -8.89 -38.68
CA LYS A 271 -8.75 -9.23 -38.14
C LYS A 271 -8.67 -9.85 -36.75
N ARG A 272 -7.61 -10.61 -36.45
CA ARG A 272 -7.37 -11.18 -35.12
C ARG A 272 -7.09 -10.08 -34.11
N GLU A 273 -6.25 -9.11 -34.47
CA GLU A 273 -5.98 -7.94 -33.62
C GLU A 273 -7.24 -7.09 -33.41
N ALA A 274 -8.02 -6.84 -34.46
CA ALA A 274 -9.30 -6.13 -34.35
C ALA A 274 -10.29 -6.85 -33.43
N LEU A 275 -10.38 -8.18 -33.52
CA LEU A 275 -11.20 -8.99 -32.62
C LEU A 275 -10.71 -8.92 -31.17
N PHE A 276 -9.40 -9.05 -30.96
CA PHE A 276 -8.78 -8.91 -29.64
C PHE A 276 -9.12 -7.56 -29.00
N ASN A 277 -8.90 -6.45 -29.73
CA ASN A 277 -9.18 -5.11 -29.25
C ASN A 277 -10.68 -4.92 -28.95
N LYS A 278 -11.56 -5.45 -29.80
CA LYS A 278 -13.01 -5.42 -29.57
C LYS A 278 -13.41 -6.13 -28.27
N LEU A 279 -12.90 -7.34 -28.05
CA LEU A 279 -13.19 -8.13 -26.84
C LEU A 279 -12.62 -7.45 -25.58
N LEU A 280 -11.42 -6.89 -25.71
CA LEU A 280 -10.77 -6.14 -24.66
C LEU A 280 -11.61 -4.92 -24.25
N ASP A 281 -12.05 -4.11 -25.22
CA ASP A 281 -12.90 -2.94 -24.96
C ASP A 281 -14.23 -3.32 -24.30
N GLN A 282 -14.82 -4.46 -24.66
CA GLN A 282 -16.01 -4.98 -23.98
C GLN A 282 -15.74 -5.34 -22.51
N MET A 283 -14.60 -5.97 -22.20
CA MET A 283 -14.24 -6.27 -20.82
C MET A 283 -13.97 -5.00 -20.02
N TYR A 284 -13.29 -4.01 -20.62
CA TYR A 284 -13.08 -2.70 -19.99
C TYR A 284 -14.42 -2.01 -19.71
N ASP A 285 -15.33 -1.98 -20.68
CA ASP A 285 -16.64 -1.35 -20.49
C ASP A 285 -17.38 -1.97 -19.30
N ARG A 286 -17.42 -3.31 -19.21
CA ARG A 286 -18.01 -4.03 -18.07
C ARG A 286 -17.31 -3.74 -16.74
N GLY A 287 -15.98 -3.60 -16.76
CA GLY A 287 -15.15 -3.36 -15.57
C GLY A 287 -15.10 -1.91 -15.09
N LYS A 288 -15.79 -0.97 -15.73
CA LYS A 288 -15.81 0.45 -15.30
C LYS A 288 -16.38 0.60 -13.88
N ALA A 289 -15.86 1.57 -13.14
CA ALA A 289 -16.33 1.91 -11.79
C ALA A 289 -17.86 2.08 -11.69
N VAL A 290 -18.49 2.73 -12.68
CA VAL A 290 -19.94 2.94 -12.70
C VAL A 290 -20.72 1.63 -12.82
N ASN A 291 -20.19 0.65 -13.54
CA ASN A 291 -20.80 -0.68 -13.65
C ASN A 291 -20.60 -1.47 -12.36
N MET A 292 -19.40 -1.44 -11.78
CA MET A 292 -19.13 -2.06 -10.48
C MET A 292 -20.05 -1.54 -9.37
N ALA A 293 -20.28 -0.23 -9.33
CA ALA A 293 -21.23 0.38 -8.38
C ALA A 293 -22.68 -0.05 -8.66
N ALA A 294 -23.09 -0.15 -9.94
CA ALA A 294 -24.43 -0.61 -10.30
C ALA A 294 -24.70 -2.06 -9.89
N TYR A 295 -23.67 -2.90 -9.85
CA TYR A 295 -23.73 -4.29 -9.35
C TYR A 295 -23.45 -4.42 -7.84
N LEU A 296 -23.31 -3.30 -7.12
CA LEU A 296 -23.06 -3.25 -5.68
C LEU A 296 -21.74 -3.91 -5.24
N GLU A 297 -20.76 -4.02 -6.14
CA GLU A 297 -19.41 -4.50 -5.80
C GLU A 297 -18.61 -3.42 -5.05
N ILE A 298 -18.99 -2.16 -5.21
CA ILE A 298 -18.47 -0.99 -4.49
C ILE A 298 -19.64 -0.07 -4.08
N ASP A 299 -19.45 0.73 -3.04
CA ASP A 299 -20.52 1.59 -2.50
C ASP A 299 -20.85 2.78 -3.40
N SER A 300 -19.83 3.37 -4.03
CA SER A 300 -20.02 4.58 -4.84
C SER A 300 -18.85 4.89 -5.77
N VAL A 301 -19.18 5.57 -6.87
CA VAL A 301 -18.20 6.31 -7.68
C VAL A 301 -18.24 7.77 -7.25
N ILE A 302 -17.12 8.28 -6.77
CA ILE A 302 -17.03 9.60 -6.14
C ILE A 302 -16.15 10.53 -6.97
N ASP A 303 -16.41 11.83 -6.88
CA ASP A 303 -15.46 12.82 -7.39
C ASP A 303 -14.16 12.73 -6.55
N PRO A 304 -12.97 12.67 -7.17
CA PRO A 304 -11.71 12.66 -6.43
C PRO A 304 -11.59 13.75 -5.36
N VAL A 305 -12.20 14.92 -5.56
CA VAL A 305 -12.17 16.02 -4.56
C VAL A 305 -12.97 15.71 -3.30
N ASP A 306 -13.97 14.83 -3.37
CA ASP A 306 -14.82 14.44 -2.24
C ASP A 306 -14.20 13.34 -1.37
N THR A 307 -13.02 12.82 -1.75
CA THR A 307 -12.35 11.70 -1.05
C THR A 307 -12.21 11.95 0.45
N ARG A 308 -11.74 13.14 0.87
CA ARG A 308 -11.60 13.51 2.29
C ARG A 308 -12.94 13.48 3.02
N LYS A 309 -13.99 14.03 2.40
CA LYS A 309 -15.34 14.08 2.97
C LYS A 309 -15.92 12.68 3.17
N TRP A 310 -15.70 11.76 2.23
CA TRP A 310 -16.09 10.36 2.37
C TRP A 310 -15.37 9.68 3.53
N ILE A 311 -14.04 9.85 3.61
CA ILE A 311 -13.23 9.28 4.71
C ILE A 311 -13.74 9.77 6.07
N MET A 312 -13.95 11.08 6.23
CA MET A 312 -14.39 11.65 7.50
C MET A 312 -15.81 11.23 7.88
N LYS A 313 -16.73 11.15 6.90
CA LYS A 313 -18.07 10.60 7.13
C LYS A 313 -18.04 9.12 7.52
N GLY A 314 -17.21 8.32 6.85
CA GLY A 314 -16.99 6.92 7.19
C GLY A 314 -16.46 6.78 8.62
N LEU A 315 -15.45 7.58 8.99
CA LEU A 315 -14.90 7.58 10.35
C LEU A 315 -15.93 7.97 11.41
N MET A 316 -16.77 8.98 11.16
CA MET A 316 -17.84 9.37 12.08
C MET A 316 -18.96 8.31 12.20
N SER A 317 -19.11 7.47 11.19
CA SER A 317 -20.12 6.40 11.16
C SER A 317 -19.60 5.08 11.73
N ALA A 318 -18.28 4.92 11.82
CA ALA A 318 -17.67 3.72 12.35
C ALA A 318 -17.94 3.61 13.86
N PRO A 319 -18.33 2.42 14.37
CA PRO A 319 -18.58 2.23 15.78
C PRO A 319 -17.32 2.56 16.59
N ASN A 320 -17.49 3.38 17.62
CA ASN A 320 -16.41 3.77 18.53
C ASN A 320 -16.07 2.59 19.46
N LYS A 321 -15.46 1.54 18.92
CA LYS A 321 -14.96 0.43 19.72
C LYS A 321 -13.68 0.89 20.42
N PRO A 322 -13.64 0.95 21.76
CA PRO A 322 -12.39 1.22 22.46
C PRO A 322 -11.37 0.16 22.08
N ALA A 323 -10.10 0.55 21.90
CA ALA A 323 -8.97 -0.30 21.49
C ALA A 323 -8.66 -1.50 22.43
N LYS A 324 -9.52 -1.81 23.39
CA LYS A 324 -9.35 -2.85 24.41
C LYS A 324 -9.67 -4.28 23.94
N GLU A 325 -10.06 -4.48 22.69
CA GLU A 325 -10.25 -5.81 22.08
C GLU A 325 -9.33 -6.02 20.86
N ALA A 326 -8.13 -5.43 20.87
CA ALA A 326 -7.12 -5.82 19.89
C ALA A 326 -6.71 -7.28 20.18
N ASN A 327 -7.17 -8.22 19.35
CA ASN A 327 -6.91 -9.66 19.48
C ASN A 327 -5.41 -10.04 19.36
N LEU A 328 -4.52 -9.09 19.07
CA LEU A 328 -3.07 -9.28 18.97
C LEU A 328 -2.36 -8.21 19.82
N PRO A 329 -1.66 -8.58 20.91
CA PRO A 329 -1.06 -7.62 21.85
C PRO A 329 0.35 -7.14 21.43
N PHE A 330 0.80 -7.44 20.20
CA PHE A 330 2.14 -7.13 19.73
C PHE A 330 2.16 -6.73 18.26
N VAL A 331 3.21 -6.03 17.84
CA VAL A 331 3.53 -5.74 16.45
C VAL A 331 4.70 -6.63 16.03
N ASP A 332 4.49 -7.50 15.03
CA ASP A 332 5.57 -8.31 14.46
C ASP A 332 6.65 -7.39 13.84
N PRO A 333 7.95 -7.59 14.13
CA PRO A 333 9.03 -6.85 13.49
C PRO A 333 9.07 -6.97 11.95
N VAL A 334 8.53 -8.07 11.40
CA VAL A 334 8.50 -8.39 9.95
C VAL A 334 7.37 -7.68 9.22
#